data_AF-A0A6A7N460-F1
#
_entry.id   AF-A0A6A7N460-F1
#
_cell.length_a   1.000
_cell.length_b   1.000
_cell.length_c   1.000
_cell.angle_alpha   90.00
_cell.angle_beta   90.00
_cell.angle_gamma   90.00
#
_symmetry.space_group_name_H-M   'P 1'
#
loop_
_entity.id
_entity.type
_entity.pdbx_description
1 polymer ?
#
loop_
_entity_poly.entity_id
_entity_poly.type
_entity_poly.pdbx_seq_one_letter_code
_entity_poly.pdbx_strand_id
1 'polypeptide(L)' 'MDDELEVTVNGVSYKVRELSDAAQEQVTNLQFVDAQIADLTAKLAVYQTARNAYQSALQLLLPVTKQ' A
#
# COMPACT_ATOMS: atom_id res chain seq x y z
N MET A 1 19.66 -18.65 13.06
CA MET A 1 19.01 -18.87 11.75
C MET A 1 19.32 -17.61 10.97
N ASP A 2 20.19 -17.72 9.97
CA ASP A 2 20.49 -16.59 9.09
C ASP A 2 19.30 -16.45 8.14
N ASP A 3 18.36 -15.58 8.49
CA ASP A 3 17.28 -15.20 7.58
C ASP A 3 17.89 -14.29 6.51
N GLU A 4 18.27 -14.92 5.41
CA GLU A 4 18.88 -14.25 4.26
C GLU A 4 17.81 -13.48 3.48
N LEU A 5 18.06 -12.19 3.21
CA LEU A 5 17.12 -11.35 2.49
C LEU A 5 16.98 -11.84 1.05
N GLU A 6 15.75 -12.19 0.67
CA GLU A 6 15.41 -12.60 -0.69
C GLU A 6 14.42 -11.63 -1.34
N VAL A 7 14.53 -11.47 -2.65
CA VAL A 7 13.59 -10.72 -3.48
C VAL A 7 13.09 -11.60 -4.61
N THR A 8 11.77 -11.60 -4.84
CA THR A 8 11.17 -12.31 -5.97
C THR A 8 10.92 -11.35 -7.12
N VAL A 9 11.51 -11.63 -8.28
CA VAL A 9 11.30 -10.88 -9.52
C VAL A 9 10.88 -11.85 -10.63
N ASN A 10 9.73 -11.59 -11.27
CA ASN A 10 9.15 -12.45 -12.30
C ASN A 10 8.98 -13.93 -11.89
N GLY A 11 8.67 -14.17 -10.61
CA GLY A 11 8.48 -15.53 -10.06
C GLY A 11 9.77 -16.28 -9.72
N VAL A 12 10.94 -15.64 -9.84
CA VAL A 12 12.22 -16.20 -9.42
C VAL A 12 12.70 -15.49 -8.17
N SER A 13 13.04 -16.25 -7.12
CA SER A 13 13.63 -15.71 -5.88
C SER A 13 15.14 -15.57 -6.03
N TYR A 14 15.67 -14.43 -5.62
CA TYR A 14 17.09 -14.12 -5.60
C TYR A 14 17.52 -13.72 -4.21
N LYS A 15 18.64 -14.27 -3.75
CA LYS A 15 19.32 -13.79 -2.54
C LYS A 15 19.91 -12.43 -2.83
N VAL A 16 19.48 -11.40 -2.08
CA VAL A 16 19.85 -10.01 -2.36
C VAL A 16 21.37 -9.81 -2.32
N ARG A 17 22.06 -10.46 -1.36
CA ARG A 17 23.53 -10.40 -1.25
C ARG A 17 24.28 -10.96 -2.46
N GLU A 18 23.64 -11.81 -3.27
CA GLU A 18 24.23 -12.47 -4.45
C GLU A 18 24.00 -11.65 -5.72
N LEU A 19 23.23 -10.56 -5.62
CA LEU A 19 23.00 -9.60 -6.70
C LEU A 19 24.16 -8.61 -6.82
N SER A 20 24.26 -7.95 -7.98
CA SER A 20 25.19 -6.83 -8.17
C SER A 20 24.83 -5.65 -7.26
N ASP A 21 25.80 -4.79 -6.93
CA ASP A 21 25.59 -3.60 -6.09
C ASP A 21 24.43 -2.72 -6.62
N ALA A 22 24.40 -2.50 -7.93
CA ALA A 22 23.32 -1.74 -8.58
C ALA A 22 21.94 -2.39 -8.39
N ALA A 23 21.85 -3.73 -8.43
CA ALA A 23 20.61 -4.44 -8.20
C ALA A 23 20.19 -4.40 -6.71
N GLN A 24 21.13 -4.50 -5.78
CA GLN A 24 20.86 -4.32 -4.34
C GLN A 24 20.33 -2.92 -4.01
N GLU A 25 20.88 -1.88 -4.67
CA GLU A 25 20.37 -0.51 -4.56
C GLU A 25 18.93 -0.41 -5.04
N GLN A 26 18.60 -1.01 -6.20
CA GLN A 26 17.22 -1.00 -6.69
C GLN A 26 16.25 -1.75 -5.76
N VAL A 27 16.67 -2.87 -5.15
CA VAL A 27 15.85 -3.58 -4.15
C VAL A 27 15.54 -2.65 -2.97
N THR A 28 16.53 -1.92 -2.48
CA THR A 28 16.34 -0.97 -1.38
C THR A 28 15.38 0.16 -1.76
N ASN A 29 15.54 0.71 -2.97
CA ASN A 29 14.65 1.76 -3.49
C ASN A 29 13.21 1.27 -3.63
N LEU A 30 13.01 0.04 -4.14
CA LEU A 30 11.68 -0.57 -4.26
C LEU A 30 11.03 -0.76 -2.89
N GLN A 31 11.75 -1.36 -1.92
CA GLN A 31 11.24 -1.53 -0.56
C GLN A 31 10.83 -0.21 0.09
N PHE A 32 11.61 0.84 -0.13
CA PHE A 32 11.28 2.18 0.37
C PHE A 32 9.97 2.68 -0.24
N VAL A 33 9.82 2.61 -1.57
CA VAL A 33 8.61 3.08 -2.26
C VAL A 33 7.39 2.24 -1.89
N ASP A 34 7.53 0.92 -1.76
CA ASP A 34 6.45 0.03 -1.33
C ASP A 34 5.95 0.39 0.08
N ALA A 35 6.86 0.72 1.00
CA ALA A 35 6.49 1.19 2.33
C ALA A 35 5.71 2.52 2.28
N GLN A 36 6.10 3.45 1.39
CA GLN A 36 5.35 4.69 1.18
C GLN A 36 3.96 4.44 0.59
N ILE A 37 3.85 3.51 -0.37
CA ILE A 37 2.56 3.12 -0.96
C ILE A 37 1.64 2.52 0.10
N ALA A 38 2.18 1.66 0.98
CA ALA A 38 1.41 1.07 2.07
C ALA A 38 0.88 2.14 3.05
N ASP A 39 1.70 3.12 3.43
CA ASP A 39 1.29 4.23 4.28
C ASP A 39 0.20 5.10 3.63
N LEU A 40 0.37 5.45 2.36
CA LEU A 40 -0.65 6.19 1.60
C LEU A 40 -1.97 5.42 1.50
N THR A 41 -1.90 4.11 1.30
CA THR A 41 -3.08 3.24 1.26
C THR A 41 -3.81 3.20 2.61
N ALA A 42 -3.07 3.14 3.71
CA ALA A 42 -3.65 3.21 5.05
C ALA A 42 -4.34 4.55 5.30
N LYS A 43 -3.71 5.67 4.91
CA LYS A 43 -4.32 7.01 4.99
C LYS A 43 -5.58 7.09 4.13
N LEU A 44 -5.53 6.57 2.90
CA LEU A 44 -6.68 6.54 2.00
C LEU A 44 -7.87 5.78 2.62
N ALA A 45 -7.63 4.65 3.28
CA ALA A 45 -8.68 3.89 3.97
C ALA A 45 -9.37 4.74 5.06
N VAL A 46 -8.62 5.51 5.84
CA VAL A 46 -9.19 6.44 6.84
C VAL A 46 -10.09 7.48 6.17
N TYR A 47 -9.63 8.10 5.07
CA TYR A 47 -10.44 9.07 4.34
C TYR A 47 -11.69 8.46 3.71
N GLN A 48 -11.61 7.22 3.22
CA GLN A 48 -12.76 6.49 2.70
C GLN A 48 -13.81 6.25 3.78
N THR A 49 -13.41 5.87 4.99
CA THR A 49 -14.32 5.72 6.13
C THR A 49 -15.01 7.04 6.46
N ALA A 50 -14.26 8.15 6.56
CA ALA A 50 -14.84 9.47 6.83
C ALA A 50 -15.82 9.90 5.74
N ARG A 51 -15.45 9.73 4.45
CA ARG A 51 -16.33 10.02 3.31
C ARG A 51 -17.64 9.24 3.40
N ASN A 52 -17.58 7.95 3.71
CA ASN A 52 -18.77 7.11 3.82
C ASN A 52 -19.66 7.56 4.99
N ALA A 53 -19.08 7.89 6.14
CA ALA A 53 -19.82 8.42 7.28
C ALA A 53 -20.54 9.74 6.92
N TYR A 54 -19.87 10.67 6.23
CA TYR A 54 -20.48 11.93 5.80
C TYR A 54 -21.57 11.70 4.75
N GLN A 55 -21.38 10.75 3.83
CA GLN A 55 -22.41 10.39 2.86
C GLN A 55 -23.66 9.83 3.56
N SER A 56 -23.50 8.95 4.55
CA SER A 56 -24.62 8.43 5.35
C SER A 56 -25.31 9.53 6.15
N ALA A 57 -24.56 10.43 6.77
CA ALA A 57 -25.13 11.57 7.49
C ALA A 57 -25.93 12.49 6.56
N LEU A 58 -25.41 12.78 5.36
CA LEU A 58 -26.11 13.56 4.35
C LEU A 58 -27.43 12.88 3.95
N GLN A 59 -27.44 11.58 3.70
CA GLN A 59 -28.66 10.84 3.33
C GLN A 59 -29.79 11.00 4.36
N LEU A 60 -29.46 11.08 5.65
CA LEU A 60 -30.45 11.30 6.72
C LEU A 60 -31.00 12.73 6.75
N LEU A 61 -30.25 13.70 6.24
CA LEU A 61 -30.64 15.12 6.19
C LEU A 61 -31.40 15.48 4.92
N LEU A 62 -31.29 14.67 3.87
CA LEU A 62 -32.00 14.92 2.62
C LEU A 62 -33.51 14.67 2.81
N PRO A 63 -34.37 15.51 2.19
CA PRO A 63 -35.80 15.26 2.20
C PRO A 63 -36.09 13.93 1.53
N VAL A 64 -36.89 13.08 2.19
CA VAL A 64 -37.48 11.91 1.54
C VAL A 64 -38.44 12.40 0.47
N THR A 65 -38.00 12.37 -0.79
CA THR A 65 -38.89 12.54 -1.92
C THR A 65 -39.84 11.34 -1.92
N LYS A 66 -41.03 11.50 -1.32
CA LYS A 66 -42.16 10.61 -1.61
C LYS A 66 -42.46 10.78 -3.10
N GLN A 67 -42.20 9.74 -3.90
CA GLN A 67 -42.79 9.60 -5.22
C GLN A 67 -44.31 9.51 -5.10
#